data_AF-A0A6P3WTE9-F1
#
_entry.id   AF-A0A6P3WTE9-F1
#
_cell.length_a   1.000
_cell.length_b   1.000
_cell.length_c   1.000
_cell.angle_alpha   90.00
_cell.angle_beta   90.00
_cell.angle_gamma   90.00
#
_symmetry.space_group_name_H-M   'P 1'
#
loop_
_entity.id
_entity.type
_entity.pdbx_description
1 polymer ?
#
loop_
_entity_poly.entity_id
_entity_poly.type
_entity_poly.pdbx_seq_one_letter_code
_entity_poly.pdbx_strand_id
1 'polypeptide(L)'
;MMYDQMKILLMIDQHAVHERIRYENLLRRYKAQNEGGLLSVNLRNPLAVEFPTQMCNLLLCHKMLLRKYGISLGSLRKNTLLIRAIPQCLVTRNDYCKSEKILPRIYSLLNDILANRNAANHTSILPLTIRNAIASEACHGNHQWQTHKYYFLKVYT
;
A
#
# COMPACT_ATOMS: atom_id res chain seq x y z
N MET A 1 22.89 1.82 45.61
CA MET A 1 21.92 1.00 44.84
C MET A 1 22.40 1.03 43.38
N MET A 2 23.26 0.13 42.89
CA MET A 2 23.07 -1.29 42.53
C MET A 2 22.06 -1.53 41.39
N TYR A 3 22.36 -1.04 40.18
CA TYR A 3 21.62 -1.34 38.93
C TYR A 3 22.55 -1.76 37.77
N ASP A 4 23.65 -2.48 38.04
CA ASP A 4 24.70 -2.72 37.02
C ASP A 4 24.87 -4.18 36.54
N GLN A 5 23.85 -5.04 36.66
CA GLN A 5 24.02 -6.45 36.27
C GLN A 5 22.77 -7.10 35.66
N MET A 6 21.99 -6.37 34.85
CA MET A 6 20.90 -7.02 34.08
C MET A 6 21.44 -7.54 32.74
N LYS A 7 21.79 -8.83 32.69
CA LYS A 7 22.17 -9.51 31.44
C LYS A 7 20.91 -9.99 30.72
N ILE A 8 20.69 -9.49 29.51
CA ILE A 8 19.53 -9.84 28.68
C ILE A 8 20.01 -10.70 27.50
N LEU A 9 19.32 -11.82 27.26
CA LEU A 9 19.46 -12.61 26.04
C LEU A 9 18.39 -12.14 25.04
N LEU A 10 18.82 -11.53 23.94
CA LEU A 10 17.94 -11.09 22.87
C LEU A 10 18.07 -12.05 21.67
N MET A 11 16.97 -12.72 21.33
CA MET A 11 16.86 -13.50 20.09
C MET A 11 15.97 -12.74 19.11
N ILE A 12 16.46 -12.56 17.88
CA ILE A 12 15.79 -11.79 16.84
C ILE A 12 15.60 -12.69 15.62
N ASP A 13 14.37 -12.74 15.10
CA ASP A 13 14.10 -13.32 13.79
C ASP A 13 14.61 -12.39 12.68
N GLN A 14 15.70 -12.79 12.03
CA GLN A 14 16.33 -12.03 10.96
C GLN A 14 15.39 -11.84 9.77
N HIS A 15 14.57 -12.84 9.44
CA HIS A 15 13.63 -12.75 8.32
C HIS A 15 12.59 -11.67 8.61
N ALA A 16 11.94 -11.73 9.78
CA ALA A 16 10.98 -10.72 10.21
C ALA A 16 11.59 -9.31 10.26
N VAL A 17 12.84 -9.17 10.73
CA VAL A 17 13.54 -7.87 10.75
C VAL A 17 13.79 -7.34 9.35
N HIS A 18 14.31 -8.16 8.44
CA HIS A 18 14.59 -7.73 7.07
C HIS A 18 13.31 -7.33 6.34
N GLU A 19 12.24 -8.12 6.46
CA GLU A 19 10.94 -7.80 5.89
C GLU A 19 10.38 -6.49 6.46
N ARG A 20 10.50 -6.26 7.78
CA ARG A 20 10.04 -5.03 8.42
C ARG A 20 10.82 -3.80 7.93
N ILE A 21 12.15 -3.87 7.89
CA ILE A 21 13.00 -2.77 7.38
C ILE A 21 12.61 -2.44 5.94
N ARG A 22 12.45 -3.48 5.11
CA ARG A 22 12.09 -3.30 3.72
C ARG A 22 10.69 -2.72 3.53
N TYR A 23 9.72 -3.20 4.30
CA TYR A 23 8.36 -2.67 4.31
C TYR A 23 8.34 -1.17 4.58
N GLU A 24 9.09 -0.71 5.60
CA GLU A 24 9.21 0.72 5.92
C GLU A 24 9.89 1.53 4.80
N ASN A 25 10.90 0.96 4.16
CA ASN A 25 11.54 1.57 3.00
C ASN A 25 10.57 1.68 1.80
N LEU A 26 9.76 0.66 1.54
CA LEU A 26 8.74 0.68 0.50
C LEU A 26 7.63 1.70 0.82
N LEU A 27 7.20 1.80 2.08
CA LEU A 27 6.26 2.83 2.52
C LEU A 27 6.79 4.24 2.23
N ARG A 28 8.07 4.50 2.51
CA ARG A 28 8.71 5.78 2.17
C ARG A 28 8.80 5.99 0.67
N ARG A 29 9.17 4.94 -0.08
CA ARG A 29 9.28 4.97 -1.55
C ARG A 29 7.95 5.31 -2.23
N TYR A 30 6.85 4.77 -1.74
CA TYR A 30 5.52 4.98 -2.34
C TYR A 30 4.79 6.22 -1.82
N LYS A 31 5.32 6.93 -0.83
CA LYS A 31 4.78 8.22 -0.40
C LYS A 31 5.14 9.32 -1.40
N ALA A 32 4.15 10.13 -1.75
CA ALA A 32 4.37 11.35 -2.52
C ALA A 32 5.03 12.42 -1.64
N GLN A 33 6.05 13.11 -2.16
CA GLN A 33 6.86 14.06 -1.39
C GLN A 33 6.09 15.32 -0.98
N ASN A 34 5.13 15.78 -1.79
CA ASN A 34 4.54 17.12 -1.64
C ASN A 34 3.14 17.15 -1.02
N GLU A 35 2.41 16.03 -0.94
CA GLU A 35 0.96 16.07 -0.63
C GLU A 35 0.49 15.05 0.43
N GLY A 36 1.42 14.33 1.07
CA GLY A 36 1.06 13.29 2.06
C GLY A 36 0.17 12.17 1.48
N GLY A 37 0.18 12.01 0.16
CA GLY A 37 -0.52 10.98 -0.60
C GLY A 37 0.41 9.85 -1.06
N LEU A 38 -0.11 8.97 -1.91
CA LEU A 38 0.63 7.89 -2.54
C LEU A 38 1.04 8.26 -3.96
N LEU A 39 2.21 7.80 -4.38
CA LEU A 39 2.62 7.85 -5.78
C LEU A 39 1.61 7.10 -6.65
N SER A 40 1.26 7.72 -7.78
CA SER A 40 0.33 7.15 -8.76
C SER A 40 1.03 6.89 -10.08
N VAL A 41 0.50 5.92 -10.81
CA VAL A 41 0.92 5.60 -12.17
C VAL A 41 -0.30 5.66 -13.08
N ASN A 42 -0.14 6.34 -14.22
CA ASN A 42 -1.17 6.38 -15.25
C ASN A 42 -1.24 5.02 -15.95
N LEU A 43 -2.45 4.53 -16.13
CA LEU A 43 -2.71 3.34 -16.93
C LEU A 43 -2.51 3.68 -18.40
N ARG A 44 -1.77 2.82 -19.12
CA ARG A 44 -1.56 2.96 -20.57
C ARG A 44 -2.90 2.97 -21.32
N ASN A 45 -3.83 2.14 -20.86
CA ASN A 45 -5.21 2.08 -21.33
C ASN A 45 -6.12 2.35 -20.14
N PRO A 46 -6.81 3.51 -20.09
CA PRO A 46 -7.78 3.79 -19.03
C PRO A 46 -8.89 2.72 -18.99
N LEU A 47 -9.30 2.32 -17.79
CA LEU A 47 -10.29 1.27 -17.58
C LEU A 47 -11.67 1.89 -17.41
N ALA A 48 -12.59 1.58 -18.32
CA ALA A 48 -14.00 1.94 -18.18
C ALA A 48 -14.71 0.88 -17.33
N VAL A 49 -15.31 1.31 -16.23
CA VAL A 49 -15.92 0.43 -15.24
C VAL A 49 -17.30 0.94 -14.87
N GLU A 50 -18.29 0.07 -14.97
CA GLU A 50 -19.66 0.35 -14.55
C GLU A 50 -19.83 0.12 -13.06
N PHE A 51 -20.45 1.08 -12.38
CA PHE A 51 -20.78 0.98 -10.96
C PHE A 51 -22.27 1.32 -10.73
N PRO A 52 -22.89 0.79 -9.67
CA PRO A 52 -24.22 1.23 -9.26
C PRO A 52 -24.28 2.76 -9.07
N THR A 53 -25.42 3.39 -9.37
CA THR A 53 -25.57 4.86 -9.34
C THR A 53 -25.12 5.47 -8.01
N GLN A 54 -25.49 4.83 -6.90
CA GLN A 54 -25.13 5.27 -5.56
C GLN A 54 -23.61 5.24 -5.35
N MET A 55 -22.94 4.17 -5.80
CA MET A 55 -21.49 4.01 -5.71
C MET A 55 -20.77 5.04 -6.60
N CYS A 56 -21.27 5.27 -7.82
CA CYS A 56 -20.74 6.33 -8.69
C CYS A 56 -20.76 7.68 -7.98
N ASN A 57 -21.90 8.06 -7.41
CA ASN A 57 -22.04 9.34 -6.72
C ASN A 57 -21.07 9.44 -5.53
N LEU A 58 -20.95 8.36 -4.73
CA LEU A 58 -20.01 8.32 -3.60
C LEU A 58 -18.55 8.50 -4.05
N LEU A 59 -18.13 7.78 -5.09
CA LEU A 59 -16.78 7.89 -5.66
C LEU A 59 -16.50 9.28 -6.21
N LEU A 60 -17.48 9.88 -6.90
CA LEU A 60 -17.36 11.23 -7.45
C LEU A 60 -17.28 12.29 -6.35
N CYS A 61 -18.05 12.16 -5.26
CA CYS A 61 -17.98 13.06 -4.10
C CYS A 61 -16.63 12.98 -3.36
N HIS A 62 -15.99 11.81 -3.33
CA HIS A 62 -14.72 11.60 -2.61
C HIS A 62 -13.48 11.59 -3.53
N LYS A 63 -13.55 12.23 -4.71
CA LYS A 63 -12.43 12.28 -5.66
C LYS A 63 -11.12 12.77 -5.06
N MET A 64 -11.17 13.78 -4.17
CA MET A 64 -9.97 14.32 -3.53
C MET A 64 -9.30 13.28 -2.61
N LEU A 65 -10.11 12.54 -1.84
CA LEU A 65 -9.62 11.44 -1.01
C LEU A 65 -9.00 10.32 -1.87
N LEU A 66 -9.67 9.96 -2.97
CA LEU A 66 -9.17 8.96 -3.91
C LEU A 66 -7.84 9.37 -4.55
N ARG A 67 -7.68 10.65 -4.91
CA ARG A 67 -6.42 11.21 -5.42
C ARG A 67 -5.28 11.10 -4.40
N LYS A 68 -5.56 11.31 -3.11
CA LYS A 68 -4.56 11.11 -2.04
C LYS A 68 -4.04 9.66 -2.02
N TYR A 69 -4.87 8.68 -2.36
CA TYR A 69 -4.44 7.29 -2.49
C TYR A 69 -3.95 6.93 -3.90
N GLY A 70 -3.68 7.92 -4.76
CA GLY A 70 -3.13 7.71 -6.10
C GLY A 70 -4.15 7.24 -7.14
N ILE A 71 -5.45 7.33 -6.85
CA ILE A 71 -6.52 6.96 -7.80
C ILE A 71 -7.04 8.20 -8.52
N SER A 72 -7.04 8.17 -9.84
CA SER A 72 -7.64 9.21 -10.69
C SER A 72 -8.86 8.66 -11.42
N LEU A 73 -10.03 9.23 -11.10
CA LEU A 73 -11.31 8.89 -11.72
C LEU A 73 -11.79 10.01 -12.65
N GLY A 74 -12.21 9.63 -13.85
CA GLY A 74 -13.02 10.42 -14.77
C GLY A 74 -14.46 9.93 -14.84
N SER A 75 -15.37 10.79 -15.30
CA SER A 75 -16.72 10.37 -15.70
C SER A 75 -16.74 10.09 -17.20
N LEU A 76 -17.40 9.03 -17.64
CA LEU A 76 -17.55 8.69 -19.07
C LEU A 76 -19.01 8.77 -19.52
N ARG A 77 -19.92 8.06 -18.83
CA ARG A 77 -21.36 7.99 -19.09
C ARG A 77 -22.12 7.86 -17.77
N LYS A 78 -23.46 7.88 -17.83
CA LYS A 78 -24.31 7.57 -16.68
C LYS A 78 -23.91 6.18 -16.14
N ASN A 79 -23.47 6.13 -14.89
CA ASN A 79 -23.02 4.93 -14.19
C ASN A 79 -21.69 4.30 -14.64
N THR A 80 -20.95 4.92 -15.58
CA THR A 80 -19.64 4.43 -16.02
C THR A 80 -18.54 5.43 -15.66
N LEU A 81 -17.59 4.97 -14.84
CA LEU A 81 -16.41 5.74 -14.45
C LEU A 81 -15.17 5.25 -15.19
N LEU A 82 -14.25 6.17 -15.45
CA LEU A 82 -12.99 5.88 -16.11
C LEU A 82 -11.84 5.97 -15.11
N ILE A 83 -11.15 4.86 -14.86
CA ILE A 83 -9.95 4.83 -14.02
C ILE A 83 -8.75 5.14 -14.92
N ARG A 84 -8.07 6.26 -14.64
CA ARG A 84 -6.92 6.74 -15.42
C ARG A 84 -5.60 6.47 -14.73
N ALA A 85 -5.58 6.54 -13.41
CA ALA A 85 -4.38 6.30 -12.61
C ALA A 85 -4.73 5.51 -11.35
N ILE A 86 -3.76 4.74 -10.88
CA ILE A 86 -3.84 3.92 -9.68
C ILE A 86 -2.55 4.06 -8.86
N PRO A 87 -2.56 3.74 -7.56
CA PRO A 87 -1.33 3.77 -6.76
C PRO A 87 -0.28 2.82 -7.30
N GLN A 88 0.97 3.30 -7.35
CA GLN A 88 2.09 2.59 -7.95
C GLN A 88 2.37 1.23 -7.28
N CYS A 89 2.15 1.12 -5.97
CA CYS A 89 2.32 -0.11 -5.21
C CYS A 89 1.34 -1.23 -5.58
N LEU A 90 0.25 -0.94 -6.31
CA LEU A 90 -0.65 -1.97 -6.83
C LEU A 90 -0.20 -2.55 -8.17
N VAL A 91 0.83 -1.98 -8.79
CA VAL A 91 1.29 -2.39 -10.11
C VAL A 91 2.54 -3.25 -10.00
N THR A 92 2.41 -4.52 -10.31
CA THR A 92 3.56 -5.41 -10.50
C THR A 92 4.08 -5.26 -11.93
N ARG A 93 5.36 -5.58 -12.16
CA ARG A 93 6.03 -5.50 -13.47
C ARG A 93 5.28 -6.25 -14.60
N ASN A 94 4.42 -7.21 -14.27
CA ASN A 94 3.62 -8.00 -15.22
C ASN A 94 2.16 -7.52 -15.40
N ASP A 95 1.71 -6.54 -14.60
CA ASP A 95 0.29 -6.16 -14.52
C ASP A 95 -0.13 -5.13 -15.58
N TYR A 96 0.84 -4.43 -16.20
CA TYR A 96 0.57 -3.42 -17.24
C TYR A 96 -0.18 -3.94 -18.46
N CYS A 97 -0.17 -5.26 -18.68
CA CYS A 97 -0.74 -5.89 -19.86
C CYS A 97 -2.01 -6.72 -19.58
N LYS A 98 -2.46 -6.86 -18.32
CA LYS A 98 -3.59 -7.74 -17.96
C LYS A 98 -4.59 -7.07 -17.01
N SER A 99 -5.58 -6.39 -17.58
CA SER A 99 -6.66 -5.69 -16.85
C SER A 99 -7.43 -6.61 -15.89
N GLU A 100 -7.57 -7.90 -16.22
CA GLU A 100 -8.29 -8.90 -15.41
C GLU A 100 -7.72 -9.06 -13.99
N LYS A 101 -6.40 -8.91 -13.83
CA LYS A 101 -5.74 -9.08 -12.52
C LYS A 101 -5.78 -7.81 -11.67
N ILE A 102 -5.78 -6.65 -12.33
CA ILE A 102 -5.69 -5.36 -11.65
C ILE A 102 -7.05 -4.84 -11.21
N LEU A 103 -8.11 -5.14 -11.96
CA LEU A 103 -9.47 -4.71 -11.64
C LEU A 103 -9.91 -5.13 -10.23
N PRO A 104 -9.82 -6.41 -9.81
CA PRO A 104 -10.22 -6.81 -8.46
C PRO A 104 -9.47 -6.06 -7.36
N ARG A 105 -8.18 -5.77 -7.57
CA ARG A 105 -7.36 -5.00 -6.62
C ARG A 105 -7.84 -3.55 -6.54
N ILE A 106 -8.20 -2.94 -7.67
CA ILE A 106 -8.76 -1.59 -7.69
C ILE A 106 -10.10 -1.56 -6.97
N TYR A 107 -11.00 -2.52 -7.23
CA TYR A 107 -12.28 -2.61 -6.54
C TYR A 107 -12.13 -2.76 -5.02
N SER A 108 -11.23 -3.65 -4.57
CA SER A 108 -10.89 -3.84 -3.16
C SER A 108 -10.41 -2.52 -2.54
N LEU A 109 -9.52 -1.81 -3.23
CA LEU A 109 -9.01 -0.53 -2.77
C LEU A 109 -10.10 0.55 -2.68
N LEU A 110 -10.98 0.65 -3.68
CA LEU A 110 -12.09 1.60 -3.66
C LEU A 110 -13.01 1.34 -2.46
N ASN A 111 -13.35 0.08 -2.22
CA ASN A 111 -14.17 -0.31 -1.08
C ASN A 111 -13.48 0.00 0.26
N ASP A 112 -12.19 -0.31 0.40
CA ASP A 112 -11.42 0.00 1.60
C ASP A 112 -11.41 1.50 1.90
N ILE A 113 -11.18 2.33 0.88
CA ILE A 113 -11.15 3.79 1.04
C ILE A 113 -12.53 4.31 1.44
N LEU A 114 -13.59 3.84 0.78
CA LEU A 114 -14.95 4.27 1.06
C LEU A 114 -15.44 3.80 2.44
N ALA A 115 -15.05 2.60 2.89
CA ALA A 115 -15.38 2.09 4.21
C ALA A 115 -14.72 2.93 5.33
N ASN A 116 -13.47 3.37 5.10
CA ASN A 116 -12.69 4.11 6.10
C ASN A 116 -12.76 5.64 5.95
N ARG A 117 -13.64 6.16 5.07
CA ARG A 117 -13.73 7.60 4.76
C ARG A 117 -14.02 8.50 5.97
N ASN A 118 -14.71 7.95 6.98
CA ASN A 118 -15.14 8.66 8.19
C ASN A 118 -14.17 8.49 9.37
N ALA A 119 -13.04 7.81 9.20
CA ALA A 119 -12.01 7.67 10.23
C ALA A 119 -11.26 9.00 10.41
N ALA A 120 -11.99 10.04 10.87
CA ALA A 120 -11.49 11.38 11.12
C ALA A 120 -10.74 11.51 12.45
N ASN A 121 -10.67 10.45 13.26
CA ASN A 121 -10.10 10.51 14.59
C ASN A 121 -8.78 9.71 14.66
N HIS A 122 -7.68 10.45 14.46
CA HIS A 122 -6.31 10.25 14.94
C HIS A 122 -5.37 9.17 14.39
N THR A 123 -5.78 8.27 13.49
CA THR A 123 -4.81 7.36 12.88
C THR A 123 -4.97 7.33 11.36
N SER A 124 -3.94 7.76 10.64
CA SER A 124 -3.88 7.63 9.18
C SER A 124 -3.79 6.15 8.79
N ILE A 125 -4.90 5.44 8.84
CA ILE A 125 -4.96 4.01 8.53
C ILE A 125 -4.82 3.88 7.02
N LEU A 126 -3.64 3.43 6.59
CA LEU A 126 -3.39 3.05 5.19
C LEU A 126 -4.40 1.96 4.79
N PRO A 127 -5.12 2.07 3.66
CA PRO A 127 -6.06 1.05 3.21
C PRO A 127 -5.45 -0.35 3.22
N LEU A 128 -6.22 -1.35 3.63
CA LEU A 128 -5.71 -2.72 3.80
C LEU A 128 -5.13 -3.26 2.49
N THR A 129 -5.80 -2.98 1.36
CA THR A 129 -5.33 -3.35 0.03
C THR A 129 -3.93 -2.79 -0.27
N ILE A 130 -3.64 -1.53 0.09
CA ILE A 130 -2.30 -0.95 -0.08
C ILE A 130 -1.29 -1.59 0.87
N ARG A 131 -1.69 -1.74 2.14
CA ARG A 131 -0.84 -2.35 3.18
C ARG A 131 -0.38 -3.74 2.76
N ASN A 132 -1.31 -4.56 2.28
CA ASN A 132 -1.06 -5.92 1.83
C ASN A 132 -0.21 -5.97 0.56
N ALA A 133 -0.40 -5.03 -0.38
CA ALA A 133 0.44 -4.96 -1.57
C ALA A 133 1.90 -4.66 -1.22
N ILE A 134 2.14 -3.70 -0.33
CA ILE A 134 3.49 -3.34 0.13
C ILE A 134 4.10 -4.47 0.97
N ALA A 135 3.32 -5.10 1.85
CA ALA A 135 3.77 -6.26 2.62
C ALA A 135 4.17 -7.42 1.72
N SER A 136 3.34 -7.73 0.73
CA SER A 136 3.63 -8.76 -0.27
C SER A 136 4.93 -8.43 -1.03
N GLU A 137 5.14 -7.18 -1.47
CA GLU A 137 6.40 -6.81 -2.11
C GLU A 137 7.61 -6.95 -1.18
N ALA A 138 7.46 -6.59 0.11
CA ALA A 138 8.52 -6.71 1.11
C ALA A 138 8.96 -8.17 1.30
N CYS A 139 8.01 -9.11 1.33
CA CYS A 139 8.29 -10.55 1.46
C CYS A 139 8.99 -11.15 0.23
N HIS A 140 8.72 -10.64 -0.99
CA HIS A 140 9.13 -11.32 -2.22
C HIS A 140 10.47 -10.91 -2.84
N GLY A 141 11.05 -9.76 -2.49
CA GLY A 141 12.25 -9.35 -3.25
C GLY A 141 13.44 -10.22 -2.92
N ASN A 142 13.95 -10.78 -4.02
CA ASN A 142 15.20 -11.46 -4.24
C ASN A 142 15.76 -12.19 -3.02
N HIS A 143 15.72 -13.51 -3.14
CA HIS A 143 16.41 -14.59 -2.46
C HIS A 143 17.92 -14.35 -2.14
N GLN A 144 18.49 -13.16 -2.38
CA GLN A 144 19.89 -12.83 -2.11
C GLN A 144 20.25 -12.80 -0.61
N TRP A 145 19.27 -12.69 0.29
CA TRP A 145 19.52 -12.66 1.73
C TRP A 145 19.33 -14.01 2.43
N GLN A 146 19.09 -15.10 1.70
CA GLN A 146 18.96 -16.45 2.26
C GLN A 146 20.33 -17.15 2.49
N THR A 147 21.30 -16.44 3.05
CA THR A 147 22.46 -17.11 3.68
C THR A 147 22.28 -17.04 5.19
N HIS A 148 21.95 -18.19 5.79
CA HIS A 148 21.72 -18.35 7.22
C HIS A 148 22.93 -17.83 8.01
N LYS A 149 22.78 -16.66 8.64
CA LYS A 149 23.73 -16.13 9.63
C LYS A 149 22.94 -15.54 10.79
N TYR A 150 22.78 -16.34 11.84
CA TYR A 150 22.36 -15.83 13.14
C TYR A 150 23.43 -14.87 13.65
N TYR A 151 23.07 -13.62 13.91
CA TYR A 151 23.92 -12.69 14.64
C TYR A 151 23.46 -12.63 16.09
N PHE A 152 24.32 -13.07 17.01
CA PHE A 152 24.18 -12.79 18.43
C PHE A 152 24.64 -11.35 18.67
N LEU A 153 23.69 -10.43 18.83
CA LEU A 153 24.00 -9.10 19.35
C LEU A 153 24.20 -9.20 20.87
N LYS A 154 25.46 -9.14 21.31
CA LYS A 154 25.75 -8.76 22.69
C LYS A 154 25.50 -7.27 22.82
N VAL A 155 24.34 -6.92 23.36
CA VAL A 155 24.06 -5.55 23.80
C VAL A 155 24.81 -5.36 25.12
N TYR A 156 25.87 -4.55 25.10
CA TYR A 156 26.46 -4.02 26.32
C TYR A 156 25.74 -2.71 26.62
N THR A 157 24.98 -2.69 27.71
CA THR A 157 24.40 -1.47 28.30
C THR A 157 25.44 -0.77 29.14
#